data_AF-A0A2A9NNK9-F1
#
_entry.id   AF-A0A2A9NNK9-F1
#
_cell.length_a   1.000
_cell.length_b   1.000
_cell.length_c   1.000
_cell.angle_alpha   90.00
_cell.angle_beta   90.00
_cell.angle_gamma   90.00
#
_symmetry.space_group_name_H-M   'P 1'
#
loop_
_entity.id
_entity.type
_entity.pdbx_description
1 polymer ?
#
loop_
_entity_poly.entity_id
_entity_poly.type
_entity_poly.pdbx_seq_one_letter_code
_entity_poly.pdbx_strand_id
1 'polypeptide(L)'
;MKTISVEVFNIRGANAIAVPQGINVFYDTELLAVIHRHKFKSSGLVSTTVWIWQGRNSEKGEKEEHKIQELARRYGTQAELIRQHSEPPELIHSLGSRLAIRQGARSHWSPENTTMHLVRSRGSFIYIDEVNLSVKNLCSAFSYCLTVLDTIYVWHGCGSIESERQAALEYAQGFAPVGQQPLVLEEGDNDNDDIFWMILGGEDFANADYWKWRRIAPTPDPRVWRVESNRGEDSICFVSSFASEKNLSESVYVIDCIWEFFVLVGKQARGHRQNIRLGLDIALNLSKKVSAYRPFPPTVHVLVLPSQLPLDLRLNFRDLNEGLLNDEDIPDHMNILSSVEALEHLQRSKWDMTRLRDERMLPLGVDLSHIP
;
A
#
# COMPACT_ATOMS: atom_id res chain seq x y z
N MET A 1 -23.79 -12.67 0.34
CA MET A 1 -24.59 -12.52 1.57
C MET A 1 -25.57 -11.35 1.43
N LYS A 2 -26.46 -11.11 2.41
CA LYS A 2 -27.28 -9.89 2.49
C LYS A 2 -26.98 -9.18 3.81
N THR A 3 -26.50 -7.93 3.76
CA THR A 3 -26.28 -7.10 4.95
C THR A 3 -27.60 -6.80 5.65
N ILE A 4 -27.62 -6.95 6.98
CA ILE A 4 -28.74 -6.59 7.85
C ILE A 4 -28.47 -5.24 8.49
N SER A 5 -27.29 -5.08 9.10
CA SER A 5 -26.85 -3.81 9.70
C SER A 5 -25.32 -3.74 9.72
N VAL A 6 -24.82 -2.51 9.72
CA VAL A 6 -23.40 -2.18 9.92
C VAL A 6 -23.37 -1.08 10.96
N GLU A 7 -22.69 -1.33 12.07
CA GLU A 7 -22.50 -0.35 13.14
C GLU A 7 -21.00 -0.09 13.29
N VAL A 8 -20.61 1.18 13.38
CA VAL A 8 -19.21 1.58 13.58
C VAL A 8 -19.10 2.33 14.90
N PHE A 9 -18.17 1.91 15.76
CA PHE A 9 -17.90 2.53 17.04
C PHE A 9 -16.43 2.93 17.14
N ASN A 10 -16.15 4.14 17.61
CA ASN A 10 -14.82 4.54 18.05
C ASN A 10 -14.61 4.11 19.50
N ILE A 11 -13.59 3.27 19.72
CA ILE A 11 -13.20 2.78 21.04
C ILE A 11 -12.19 3.75 21.64
N ARG A 12 -12.52 4.31 22.80
CA ARG A 12 -11.64 5.21 23.56
C ARG A 12 -11.75 4.92 25.05
N GLY A 13 -10.68 4.42 25.66
CA GLY A 13 -10.70 3.92 27.02
C GLY A 13 -11.72 2.78 27.18
N ALA A 14 -12.61 2.91 28.16
CA ALA A 14 -13.67 1.94 28.43
C ALA A 14 -14.96 2.18 27.61
N ASN A 15 -14.96 3.18 26.72
CA ASN A 15 -16.14 3.62 26.00
C ASN A 15 -16.09 3.20 24.53
N ALA A 16 -17.27 2.95 23.97
CA ALA A 16 -17.49 2.76 22.53
C ALA A 16 -18.50 3.79 22.06
N ILE A 17 -18.04 4.77 21.28
CA ILE A 17 -18.83 5.92 20.83
C ILE A 17 -19.28 5.65 19.40
N ALA A 18 -20.58 5.67 19.14
CA ALA A 18 -21.10 5.42 17.80
C ALA A 18 -20.61 6.49 16.80
N VAL A 19 -20.25 6.05 15.59
CA VAL A 19 -19.92 6.91 14.45
C VAL A 19 -21.15 6.96 13.53
N PRO A 20 -22.03 7.97 13.66
CA PRO A 20 -23.35 7.96 13.01
C PRO A 20 -23.31 8.31 11.52
N GLN A 21 -22.24 8.99 11.07
CA GLN A 21 -22.07 9.46 9.69
C GLN A 21 -20.64 9.20 9.23
N GLY A 22 -20.46 9.05 7.92
CA GLY A 22 -19.15 8.73 7.35
C GLY A 22 -18.60 7.41 7.88
N ILE A 23 -19.43 6.37 7.93
CA ILE A 23 -19.05 5.03 8.42
C ILE A 23 -17.89 4.42 7.61
N ASN A 24 -17.61 4.97 6.43
CA ASN A 24 -16.51 4.60 5.54
C ASN A 24 -15.36 5.61 5.52
N VAL A 25 -15.34 6.57 6.46
CA VAL A 25 -14.26 7.56 6.63
C VAL A 25 -13.61 7.32 7.98
N PHE A 26 -12.41 6.75 7.98
CA PHE A 26 -11.62 6.45 9.15
C PHE A 26 -10.50 7.47 9.33
N TYR A 27 -9.92 7.51 10.52
CA TYR A 27 -8.79 8.36 10.85
C TYR A 27 -7.68 7.51 11.44
N ASP A 28 -6.43 7.76 11.04
CA ASP A 28 -5.27 6.94 11.42
C ASP A 28 -4.95 6.92 12.92
N THR A 29 -5.56 7.81 13.71
CA THR A 29 -5.48 7.83 15.19
C THR A 29 -6.60 7.05 15.88
N GLU A 30 -7.55 6.49 15.13
CA GLU A 30 -8.72 5.80 15.68
C GLU A 30 -8.51 4.30 15.86
N LEU A 31 -9.16 3.77 16.91
CA LEU A 31 -9.43 2.35 17.09
C LEU A 31 -10.93 2.13 16.91
N LEU A 32 -11.34 1.49 15.82
CA LEU A 32 -12.75 1.37 15.42
C LEU A 32 -13.23 -0.07 15.51
N ALA A 33 -14.40 -0.30 16.11
CA ALA A 33 -15.14 -1.55 15.98
C ALA A 33 -16.17 -1.43 14.85
N VAL A 34 -16.06 -2.29 13.84
CA VAL A 34 -17.05 -2.43 12.76
C VAL A 34 -17.81 -3.74 12.98
N ILE A 35 -19.10 -3.62 13.22
CA ILE A 35 -19.99 -4.74 13.56
C ILE A 35 -20.93 -4.97 12.40
N HIS A 36 -20.72 -6.07 11.68
CA HIS A 36 -21.49 -6.41 10.49
C HIS A 36 -22.38 -7.61 10.75
N ARG A 37 -23.68 -7.37 10.77
CA ARG A 37 -24.70 -8.43 10.82
C ARG A 37 -25.14 -8.74 9.40
N HIS A 38 -25.03 -10.00 8.99
CA HIS A 38 -25.39 -10.43 7.66
C HIS A 38 -26.13 -11.77 7.65
N LYS A 39 -26.92 -11.98 6.60
CA LYS A 39 -27.66 -13.21 6.35
C LYS A 39 -27.04 -13.99 5.20
N PHE A 40 -26.78 -15.28 5.41
CA PHE A 40 -26.40 -16.18 4.32
C PHE A 40 -27.60 -16.46 3.43
N LYS A 41 -27.42 -16.34 2.11
CA LYS A 41 -28.50 -16.57 1.14
C LYS A 41 -28.91 -18.05 1.07
N SER A 42 -27.95 -18.95 1.28
CA SER A 42 -28.14 -20.41 1.19
C SER A 42 -28.88 -21.00 2.39
N SER A 43 -28.45 -20.67 3.61
CA SER A 43 -29.01 -21.23 4.84
C SER A 43 -30.05 -20.35 5.53
N GLY A 44 -30.10 -19.06 5.16
CA GLY A 44 -30.90 -18.07 5.87
C GLY A 44 -30.41 -17.74 7.29
N LEU A 45 -29.29 -18.32 7.74
CA LEU A 45 -28.72 -18.04 9.05
C LEU A 45 -28.16 -16.62 9.10
N VAL A 46 -28.32 -15.99 10.27
CA VAL A 46 -27.73 -14.69 10.58
C VAL A 46 -26.40 -14.91 11.28
N SER A 47 -25.37 -14.21 10.82
CA SER A 47 -24.04 -14.18 11.44
C SER A 47 -23.65 -12.73 11.73
N THR A 48 -22.76 -12.58 12.71
CA THR A 48 -22.20 -11.29 13.10
C THR A 48 -20.68 -11.39 13.08
N THR A 49 -20.04 -10.49 12.34
CA THR A 49 -18.59 -10.32 12.36
C THR A 49 -18.24 -9.01 13.06
N VAL A 50 -17.20 -9.04 13.90
CA VAL A 50 -16.69 -7.86 14.60
C VAL A 50 -15.23 -7.66 14.17
N TRP A 51 -14.98 -6.63 13.37
CA TRP A 51 -13.63 -6.19 13.04
C TRP A 51 -13.22 -5.05 13.95
N ILE A 52 -11.99 -5.11 14.44
CA ILE A 52 -11.33 -4.01 15.16
C ILE A 52 -10.30 -3.43 14.22
N TRP A 53 -10.64 -2.32 13.58
CA TRP A 53 -9.71 -1.59 12.74
C TRP A 53 -8.83 -0.69 13.60
N GLN A 54 -7.51 -0.84 13.47
CA GLN A 54 -6.51 -0.08 14.21
C GLN A 54 -5.75 0.84 13.25
N GLY A 55 -5.94 2.15 13.41
CA GLY A 55 -5.18 3.17 12.72
C GLY A 55 -3.69 3.13 13.09
N ARG A 56 -2.83 3.51 12.15
CA ARG A 56 -1.36 3.45 12.32
C ARG A 56 -0.86 4.25 13.52
N ASN A 57 -1.50 5.38 13.79
CA ASN A 57 -1.18 6.31 14.87
C ASN A 57 -2.11 6.13 16.09
N SER A 58 -2.81 5.00 16.18
CA SER A 58 -3.70 4.67 17.30
C SER A 58 -3.02 3.74 18.31
N GLU A 59 -3.28 3.99 19.59
CA GLU A 59 -2.82 3.13 20.68
C GLU A 59 -3.94 2.19 21.14
N LYS A 60 -3.56 0.95 21.44
CA LYS A 60 -4.45 -0.04 22.05
C LYS A 60 -3.94 -0.38 23.45
N GLY A 61 -4.50 0.28 24.45
CA GLY A 61 -4.21 0.04 25.86
C GLY A 61 -5.05 -1.11 26.46
N GLU A 62 -4.83 -1.38 27.74
CA GLU A 62 -5.57 -2.41 28.48
C GLU A 62 -7.07 -2.12 28.52
N LYS A 63 -7.48 -0.85 28.67
CA LYS A 63 -8.90 -0.48 28.76
C LYS A 63 -9.63 -0.73 27.43
N GLU A 64 -8.99 -0.38 26.33
CA GLU A 64 -9.49 -0.61 24.98
C GLU A 64 -9.61 -2.12 24.70
N GLU A 65 -8.62 -2.90 25.10
CA GLU A 65 -8.64 -4.37 24.97
C GLU A 65 -9.82 -5.00 25.74
N HIS A 66 -10.04 -4.58 27.00
CA HIS A 66 -11.21 -5.01 27.76
C HIS A 66 -12.52 -4.63 27.07
N LYS A 67 -12.58 -3.43 26.47
CA LYS A 67 -13.78 -2.97 25.75
C LYS A 67 -14.04 -3.78 24.48
N ILE A 68 -12.99 -4.11 23.74
CA ILE A 68 -13.05 -4.99 22.56
C ILE A 68 -13.65 -6.35 22.94
N GLN A 69 -13.13 -6.96 24.01
CA GLN A 69 -13.62 -8.25 24.50
C GLN A 69 -15.08 -8.19 24.96
N GLU A 70 -15.48 -7.10 25.63
CA GLU A 70 -16.86 -6.87 26.02
C GLU A 70 -17.80 -6.80 24.80
N LEU A 71 -17.40 -6.05 23.74
CA LEU A 71 -18.15 -5.94 22.49
C LEU A 71 -18.24 -7.30 21.78
N ALA A 72 -17.12 -8.00 21.60
CA ALA A 72 -17.08 -9.31 20.96
C ALA A 72 -18.02 -10.31 21.67
N ARG A 73 -17.96 -10.36 23.01
CA ARG A 73 -18.85 -11.19 23.84
C ARG A 73 -20.33 -10.80 23.68
N ARG A 74 -20.64 -9.51 23.62
CA ARG A 74 -22.02 -9.00 23.45
C ARG A 74 -22.66 -9.51 22.16
N TYR A 75 -21.86 -9.62 21.08
CA TYR A 75 -22.33 -10.10 19.78
C TYR A 75 -22.07 -11.60 19.56
N GLY A 76 -21.57 -12.32 20.58
CA GLY A 76 -21.37 -13.77 20.54
C GLY A 76 -20.32 -14.22 19.54
N THR A 77 -19.29 -13.39 19.29
CA THR A 77 -18.23 -13.68 18.32
C THR A 77 -16.85 -13.30 18.86
N GLN A 78 -15.80 -13.58 18.09
CA GLN A 78 -14.45 -13.09 18.36
C GLN A 78 -14.19 -11.81 17.54
N ALA A 79 -13.38 -10.92 18.10
CA ALA A 79 -12.94 -9.72 17.43
C ALA A 79 -11.73 -10.00 16.53
N GLU A 80 -11.80 -9.59 15.27
CA GLU A 80 -10.69 -9.69 14.31
C GLU A 80 -9.93 -8.36 14.27
N LEU A 81 -8.69 -8.34 14.75
CA LEU A 81 -7.84 -7.14 14.68
C LEU A 81 -7.30 -6.94 13.27
N ILE A 82 -7.64 -5.80 12.67
CA ILE A 82 -7.26 -5.40 11.32
C ILE A 82 -6.41 -4.14 11.42
N ARG A 83 -5.16 -4.19 10.98
CA ARG A 83 -4.30 -3.00 10.91
C ARG A 83 -4.69 -2.17 9.69
N GLN A 84 -4.51 -0.86 9.80
CA GLN A 84 -4.60 0.06 8.67
C GLN A 84 -3.83 -0.47 7.45
N HIS A 85 -4.47 -0.40 6.28
CA HIS A 85 -4.01 -0.89 4.98
C HIS A 85 -3.96 -2.42 4.80
N SER A 86 -4.37 -3.19 5.82
CA SER A 86 -4.55 -4.65 5.74
C SER A 86 -6.04 -5.04 5.75
N GLU A 87 -6.94 -4.15 5.31
CA GLU A 87 -8.38 -4.39 5.38
C GLU A 87 -8.84 -5.52 4.45
N PRO A 88 -9.59 -6.52 4.95
CA PRO A 88 -10.11 -7.58 4.10
C PRO A 88 -11.26 -7.06 3.21
N PRO A 89 -11.43 -7.62 1.99
CA PRO A 89 -12.51 -7.26 1.07
C PRO A 89 -13.91 -7.25 1.70
N GLU A 90 -14.18 -8.18 2.62
CA GLU A 90 -15.46 -8.32 3.30
C GLU A 90 -15.77 -7.11 4.19
N LEU A 91 -14.76 -6.60 4.90
CA LEU A 91 -14.87 -5.39 5.71
C LEU A 91 -15.22 -4.19 4.81
N ILE A 92 -14.46 -3.98 3.73
CA ILE A 92 -14.68 -2.85 2.83
C ILE A 92 -16.03 -2.94 2.12
N HIS A 93 -16.44 -4.14 1.73
CA HIS A 93 -17.77 -4.37 1.17
C HIS A 93 -18.88 -3.98 2.16
N SER A 94 -18.71 -4.28 3.45
CA SER A 94 -19.67 -3.89 4.49
C SER A 94 -19.79 -2.38 4.64
N LEU A 95 -18.72 -1.63 4.33
CA LEU A 95 -18.67 -0.16 4.37
C LEU A 95 -19.16 0.52 3.08
N GLY A 96 -19.74 -0.25 2.14
CA GLY A 96 -20.21 0.29 0.85
C GLY A 96 -19.16 0.25 -0.26
N SER A 97 -18.19 -0.66 -0.17
CA SER A 97 -17.12 -0.88 -1.15
C SER A 97 -16.15 0.29 -1.34
N ARG A 98 -16.13 1.24 -0.39
CA ARG A 98 -15.23 2.40 -0.39
C ARG A 98 -14.70 2.60 1.01
N LEU A 99 -13.43 2.99 1.15
CA LEU A 99 -12.84 3.37 2.42
C LEU A 99 -11.94 4.59 2.22
N ALA A 100 -12.21 5.65 2.97
CA ALA A 100 -11.32 6.80 3.09
C ALA A 100 -10.61 6.77 4.43
N ILE A 101 -9.31 7.02 4.45
CA ILE A 101 -8.49 7.09 5.67
C ILE A 101 -7.81 8.45 5.69
N ARG A 102 -8.10 9.23 6.73
CA ARG A 102 -7.56 10.56 6.97
C ARG A 102 -6.47 10.55 8.04
N GLN A 103 -5.62 11.56 8.03
CA GLN A 103 -4.57 11.70 9.03
C GLN A 103 -5.03 12.55 10.22
N GLY A 104 -4.57 12.19 11.42
CA GLY A 104 -4.86 12.90 12.65
C GLY A 104 -6.19 12.49 13.28
N ALA A 105 -6.72 13.34 14.16
CA ALA A 105 -7.95 13.08 14.90
C ALA A 105 -9.19 13.56 14.13
N ARG A 106 -10.27 12.77 14.14
CA ARG A 106 -11.58 13.13 13.56
C ARG A 106 -12.08 14.51 13.99
N SER A 107 -11.86 14.88 15.25
CA SER A 107 -12.29 16.17 15.81
C SER A 107 -11.50 17.37 15.29
N HIS A 108 -10.33 17.15 14.71
CA HIS A 108 -9.44 18.20 14.20
C HIS A 108 -9.41 18.26 12.67
N TRP A 109 -10.12 17.36 12.00
CA TRP A 109 -10.21 17.38 10.56
C TRP A 109 -11.31 18.31 10.10
N SER A 110 -10.96 19.23 9.21
CA SER A 110 -11.90 20.15 8.56
C SER A 110 -11.68 20.13 7.05
N PRO A 111 -12.71 20.40 6.23
CA PRO A 111 -12.57 20.49 4.78
C PRO A 111 -11.52 21.49 4.31
N GLU A 112 -11.24 22.52 5.11
CA GLU A 112 -10.28 23.60 4.83
C GLU A 112 -8.83 23.18 5.12
N ASN A 113 -8.62 22.02 5.75
CA ASN A 113 -7.28 21.52 6.04
C ASN A 113 -6.50 21.33 4.73
N THR A 114 -5.24 21.76 4.75
CA THR A 114 -4.32 21.48 3.66
C THR A 114 -4.03 19.99 3.63
N THR A 115 -4.53 19.28 2.61
CA THR A 115 -4.50 17.81 2.55
C THR A 115 -4.29 17.32 1.11
N MET A 116 -3.75 16.10 0.99
CA MET A 116 -3.62 15.38 -0.27
C MET A 116 -4.12 13.96 -0.08
N HIS A 117 -5.05 13.52 -0.94
CA HIS A 117 -5.63 12.19 -0.87
C HIS A 117 -5.37 11.43 -2.17
N LEU A 118 -4.84 10.23 -2.05
CA LEU A 118 -4.60 9.31 -3.16
C LEU A 118 -5.80 8.37 -3.32
N VAL A 119 -6.43 8.41 -4.49
CA VAL A 119 -7.57 7.59 -4.87
C VAL A 119 -7.12 6.44 -5.76
N ARG A 120 -7.29 5.21 -5.27
CA ARG A 120 -6.92 3.99 -5.99
C ARG A 120 -8.03 2.94 -5.94
N SER A 121 -8.12 2.16 -7.00
CA SER A 121 -9.02 1.02 -7.12
C SER A 121 -8.25 -0.29 -6.93
N ARG A 122 -8.91 -1.29 -6.36
CA ARG A 122 -8.43 -2.68 -6.31
C ARG A 122 -9.61 -3.61 -6.40
N GLY A 123 -9.69 -4.38 -7.49
CA GLY A 123 -10.93 -5.09 -7.85
C GLY A 123 -12.13 -4.14 -7.95
N SER A 124 -13.17 -4.39 -7.15
CA SER A 124 -14.39 -3.56 -7.10
C SER A 124 -14.40 -2.54 -5.95
N PHE A 125 -13.28 -2.36 -5.25
CA PHE A 125 -13.17 -1.49 -4.08
C PHE A 125 -12.39 -0.22 -4.41
N ILE A 126 -12.80 0.89 -3.79
CA ILE A 126 -12.06 2.16 -3.85
C ILE A 126 -11.45 2.47 -2.49
N TYR A 127 -10.18 2.83 -2.49
CA TYR A 127 -9.44 3.30 -1.33
C TYR A 127 -9.00 4.74 -1.55
N ILE A 128 -9.17 5.57 -0.52
CA ILE A 128 -8.83 6.98 -0.52
C ILE A 128 -7.95 7.24 0.69
N ASP A 129 -6.64 7.29 0.51
CA ASP A 129 -5.70 7.42 1.62
C ASP A 129 -5.13 8.85 1.64
N GLU A 130 -5.25 9.54 2.76
CA GLU A 130 -4.58 10.82 2.99
C GLU A 130 -3.07 10.59 3.15
N VAL A 131 -2.29 11.30 2.34
CA VAL A 131 -0.83 11.21 2.25
C VAL A 131 -0.21 12.57 2.49
N ASN A 132 1.08 12.60 2.85
CA ASN A 132 1.79 13.86 3.02
C ASN A 132 1.76 14.65 1.71
N LEU A 133 1.47 15.95 1.81
CA LEU A 133 1.46 16.88 0.69
C LEU A 133 2.90 17.03 0.15
N SER A 134 3.21 16.26 -0.89
CA SER A 134 4.54 16.21 -1.50
C SER A 134 4.45 15.55 -2.87
N VAL A 135 5.20 16.08 -3.83
CA VAL A 135 5.35 15.53 -5.18
C VAL A 135 5.83 14.07 -5.16
N LYS A 136 6.60 13.67 -4.14
CA LYS A 136 7.03 12.26 -3.97
C LYS A 136 5.87 11.29 -3.80
N ASN A 137 4.69 11.74 -3.33
CA ASN A 137 3.48 10.92 -3.20
C ASN A 137 2.56 10.97 -4.43
N LEU A 138 2.90 11.79 -5.43
CA LEU A 138 2.17 11.87 -6.69
C LEU A 138 2.61 10.72 -7.62
N CYS A 139 1.66 10.14 -8.36
CA CYS A 139 1.92 9.08 -9.32
C CYS A 139 0.96 9.17 -10.49
N SER A 140 1.50 9.07 -11.70
CA SER A 140 0.73 9.04 -12.95
C SER A 140 -0.29 7.89 -13.00
N ALA A 141 -0.14 6.85 -12.18
CA ALA A 141 -1.06 5.71 -12.14
C ALA A 141 -2.47 6.04 -11.61
N PHE A 142 -2.64 7.09 -10.81
CA PHE A 142 -3.83 7.24 -9.96
C PHE A 142 -4.45 8.66 -10.01
N SER A 143 -5.59 8.84 -9.33
CA SER A 143 -6.22 10.15 -9.15
C SER A 143 -5.97 10.69 -7.74
N TYR A 144 -5.94 12.00 -7.60
CA TYR A 144 -5.64 12.68 -6.35
C TYR A 144 -6.64 13.80 -6.08
N CYS A 145 -6.98 14.01 -4.81
CA CYS A 145 -7.75 15.18 -4.35
C CYS A 145 -6.86 16.00 -3.42
N LEU A 146 -6.65 17.27 -3.73
CA LEU A 146 -5.85 18.17 -2.91
C LEU A 146 -6.70 19.35 -2.45
N THR A 147 -6.60 19.71 -1.19
CA THR A 147 -7.12 21.00 -0.71
C THR A 147 -5.95 21.86 -0.29
N VAL A 148 -5.82 23.04 -0.87
CA VAL A 148 -4.78 24.00 -0.48
C VAL A 148 -5.29 25.42 -0.71
N LEU A 149 -5.09 26.31 0.27
CA LEU A 149 -5.53 27.72 0.20
C LEU A 149 -6.99 27.86 -0.25
N ASP A 150 -7.89 27.12 0.39
CA ASP A 150 -9.32 27.04 0.08
C ASP A 150 -9.67 26.59 -1.35
N THR A 151 -8.68 26.12 -2.13
CA THR A 151 -8.87 25.57 -3.47
C THR A 151 -8.82 24.06 -3.42
N ILE A 152 -9.80 23.42 -4.05
CA ILE A 152 -9.89 21.97 -4.14
C ILE A 152 -9.49 21.57 -5.56
N TYR A 153 -8.40 20.83 -5.69
CA TYR A 153 -7.93 20.26 -6.95
C TYR A 153 -8.29 18.79 -7.02
N VAL A 154 -8.64 18.32 -8.21
CA VAL A 154 -8.68 16.91 -8.56
C VAL A 154 -7.70 16.71 -9.70
N TRP A 155 -6.59 16.02 -9.44
CA TRP A 155 -5.59 15.72 -10.46
C TRP A 155 -5.71 14.26 -10.91
N HIS A 156 -5.77 14.03 -12.21
CA HIS A 156 -5.88 12.72 -12.82
C HIS A 156 -4.60 12.36 -13.57
N GLY A 157 -3.86 11.39 -13.06
CA GLY A 157 -2.72 10.82 -13.77
C GLY A 157 -3.12 10.09 -15.06
N CYS A 158 -2.18 9.94 -15.99
CA CYS A 158 -2.35 9.32 -17.30
C CYS A 158 -2.75 7.82 -17.21
N GLY A 159 -2.48 7.17 -16.08
CA GLY A 159 -2.84 5.79 -15.77
C GLY A 159 -4.10 5.61 -14.92
N SER A 160 -4.71 6.71 -14.42
CA SER A 160 -5.92 6.65 -13.59
C SER A 160 -7.10 6.04 -14.37
N ILE A 161 -7.80 5.08 -13.77
CA ILE A 161 -8.96 4.44 -14.40
C ILE A 161 -10.25 5.19 -14.09
N GLU A 162 -11.31 4.96 -14.87
CA GLU A 162 -12.57 5.69 -14.77
C GLU A 162 -13.20 5.65 -13.37
N SER A 163 -13.18 4.49 -12.71
CA SER A 163 -13.73 4.36 -11.35
C SER A 163 -12.94 5.16 -10.31
N GLU A 164 -11.63 5.37 -10.50
CA GLU A 164 -10.81 6.21 -9.63
C GLU A 164 -11.08 7.69 -9.90
N ARG A 165 -11.19 8.08 -11.18
CA ARG A 165 -11.50 9.45 -11.58
C ARG A 165 -12.84 9.89 -11.01
N GLN A 166 -13.88 9.09 -11.22
CA GLN A 166 -15.21 9.33 -10.68
C GLN A 166 -15.20 9.38 -9.15
N ALA A 167 -14.51 8.44 -8.50
CA ALA A 167 -14.47 8.41 -7.04
C ALA A 167 -13.70 9.61 -6.44
N ALA A 168 -12.68 10.12 -7.12
CA ALA A 168 -11.95 11.32 -6.74
C ALA A 168 -12.84 12.57 -6.83
N LEU A 169 -13.53 12.74 -7.95
CA LEU A 169 -14.51 13.82 -8.13
C LEU A 169 -15.59 13.81 -7.04
N GLU A 170 -16.22 12.65 -6.80
CA GLU A 170 -17.24 12.51 -5.77
C GLU A 170 -16.70 12.75 -4.36
N TYR A 171 -15.47 12.31 -4.08
CA TYR A 171 -14.83 12.54 -2.79
C TYR A 171 -14.57 14.04 -2.57
N ALA A 172 -13.96 14.71 -3.56
CA ALA A 172 -13.69 16.14 -3.54
C ALA A 172 -14.98 16.98 -3.39
N GLN A 173 -16.03 16.64 -4.14
CA GLN A 173 -17.34 17.29 -4.01
C GLN A 173 -17.99 17.05 -2.64
N GLY A 174 -17.73 15.90 -2.01
CA GLY A 174 -18.30 15.55 -0.71
C GLY A 174 -17.84 16.44 0.46
N PHE A 175 -16.73 17.15 0.31
CA PHE A 175 -16.26 18.13 1.29
C PHE A 175 -16.09 19.54 0.70
N ALA A 176 -16.44 19.75 -0.57
CA ALA A 176 -16.40 21.09 -1.16
C ALA A 176 -17.44 22.03 -0.52
N PRO A 177 -17.08 23.30 -0.25
CA PRO A 177 -18.04 24.31 0.14
C PRO A 177 -19.19 24.43 -0.87
N VAL A 178 -20.38 24.78 -0.38
CA VAL A 178 -21.58 24.88 -1.23
C VAL A 178 -21.35 25.87 -2.36
N GLY A 179 -21.49 25.41 -3.60
CA GLY A 179 -21.32 26.22 -4.82
C GLY A 179 -19.89 26.26 -5.35
N GLN A 180 -18.90 25.72 -4.63
CA GLN A 180 -17.55 25.55 -5.13
C GLN A 180 -17.42 24.21 -5.86
N GLN A 181 -16.82 24.25 -7.06
CA GLN A 181 -16.48 23.05 -7.82
C GLN A 181 -14.97 22.79 -7.71
N PRO A 182 -14.54 21.52 -7.63
CA PRO A 182 -13.13 21.19 -7.73
C PRO A 182 -12.55 21.60 -9.09
N LEU A 183 -11.33 22.13 -9.08
CA LEU A 183 -10.54 22.37 -10.28
C LEU A 183 -9.94 21.04 -10.75
N VAL A 184 -10.37 20.57 -11.92
CA VAL A 184 -9.93 19.29 -12.49
C VAL A 184 -8.72 19.51 -13.38
N LEU A 185 -7.63 18.80 -13.07
CA LEU A 185 -6.38 18.78 -13.82
C LEU A 185 -6.14 17.37 -14.38
N GLU A 186 -5.73 17.26 -15.63
CA GLU A 186 -5.38 16.01 -16.30
C GLU A 186 -3.92 16.06 -16.76
N GLU A 187 -3.15 15.03 -16.36
CA GLU A 187 -1.73 14.92 -16.69
C GLU A 187 -1.48 15.01 -18.20
N GLY A 188 -0.70 16.01 -18.62
CA GLY A 188 -0.33 16.22 -20.01
C GLY A 188 -1.39 16.92 -20.88
N ASP A 189 -2.49 17.39 -20.30
CA ASP A 189 -3.51 18.18 -21.00
C ASP A 189 -3.58 19.61 -20.45
N ASN A 190 -4.02 19.76 -19.20
CA ASN A 190 -4.26 21.06 -18.57
C ASN A 190 -3.67 21.18 -17.15
N ASP A 191 -2.71 20.33 -16.81
CA ASP A 191 -2.08 20.29 -15.50
C ASP A 191 -0.98 21.32 -15.30
N ASN A 192 -0.82 22.31 -16.17
CA ASN A 192 0.19 23.36 -16.06
C ASN A 192 -0.13 24.48 -15.04
N ASP A 193 -0.83 24.14 -13.96
CA ASP A 193 -1.17 25.08 -12.88
C ASP A 193 0.02 25.32 -11.94
N ASP A 194 0.53 26.56 -11.92
CA ASP A 194 1.74 26.92 -11.15
C ASP A 194 1.55 26.74 -9.64
N ILE A 195 0.35 27.00 -9.11
CA ILE A 195 0.08 26.92 -7.68
C ILE A 195 0.13 25.46 -7.24
N PHE A 196 -0.55 24.57 -7.98
CA PHE A 196 -0.55 23.13 -7.75
C PHE A 196 0.88 22.55 -7.66
N TRP A 197 1.72 22.81 -8.66
CA TRP A 197 3.09 22.29 -8.69
C TRP A 197 4.01 22.94 -7.66
N MET A 198 3.88 24.25 -7.44
CA MET A 198 4.66 24.96 -6.42
C MET A 198 4.42 24.37 -5.02
N ILE A 199 3.18 24.02 -4.69
CA ILE A 199 2.83 23.46 -3.37
C ILE A 199 3.37 22.03 -3.21
N LEU A 200 3.31 21.22 -4.27
CA LEU A 200 3.81 19.84 -4.22
C LEU A 200 5.34 19.76 -4.21
N GLY A 201 6.01 20.75 -4.80
CA GLY A 201 7.46 20.81 -4.95
C GLY A 201 7.93 20.43 -6.35
N GLY A 202 9.17 20.83 -6.68
CA GLY A 202 9.75 20.68 -8.03
C GLY A 202 10.65 19.45 -8.24
N GLU A 203 10.59 18.46 -7.34
CA GLU A 203 11.28 17.18 -7.54
C GLU A 203 10.49 16.26 -8.50
N ASP A 204 11.13 15.20 -8.98
CA ASP A 204 10.45 14.18 -9.80
C ASP A 204 9.43 13.38 -8.98
N PHE A 205 8.37 12.91 -9.65
CA PHE A 205 7.35 12.03 -9.11
C PHE A 205 7.30 10.68 -9.83
N ALA A 206 6.46 9.76 -9.37
CA ALA A 206 6.31 8.43 -10.00
C ALA A 206 5.55 8.53 -11.34
N ASN A 207 6.29 8.75 -12.43
CA ASN A 207 5.76 9.02 -13.77
C ASN A 207 6.32 8.11 -14.86
N ALA A 208 6.65 6.86 -14.52
CA ALA A 208 7.15 5.91 -15.50
C ALA A 208 6.23 5.81 -16.74
N ASP A 209 6.82 5.80 -17.94
CA ASP A 209 6.10 5.84 -19.23
C ASP A 209 5.05 4.73 -19.39
N TYR A 210 5.20 3.62 -18.66
CA TYR A 210 4.26 2.51 -18.72
C TYR A 210 2.89 2.78 -18.09
N TRP A 211 2.75 3.83 -17.27
CA TRP A 211 1.48 4.12 -16.60
C TRP A 211 0.33 4.40 -17.58
N LYS A 212 0.64 4.89 -18.78
CA LYS A 212 -0.34 5.07 -19.86
C LYS A 212 -1.10 3.78 -20.24
N TRP A 213 -0.51 2.60 -20.00
CA TRP A 213 -1.15 1.32 -20.29
C TRP A 213 -2.04 0.82 -19.15
N ARG A 214 -2.02 1.46 -17.98
CA ARG A 214 -2.83 1.03 -16.83
C ARG A 214 -4.32 1.12 -17.08
N ARG A 215 -4.77 2.14 -17.80
CA ARG A 215 -6.20 2.35 -18.14
C ARG A 215 -6.84 1.19 -18.89
N ILE A 216 -6.04 0.47 -19.67
CA ILE A 216 -6.50 -0.64 -20.52
C ILE A 216 -6.10 -2.01 -19.98
N ALA A 217 -5.42 -2.08 -18.83
CA ALA A 217 -4.99 -3.32 -18.23
C ALA A 217 -6.18 -4.06 -17.59
N PRO A 218 -6.39 -5.35 -17.88
CA PRO A 218 -7.53 -6.10 -17.31
C PRO A 218 -7.52 -6.19 -15.78
N THR A 219 -6.33 -6.35 -15.19
CA THR A 219 -6.14 -6.44 -13.74
C THR A 219 -4.90 -5.63 -13.35
N PRO A 220 -5.06 -4.34 -12.99
CA PRO A 220 -3.94 -3.46 -12.69
C PRO A 220 -3.44 -3.57 -11.22
N ASP A 221 -3.76 -4.67 -10.53
CA ASP A 221 -3.43 -4.87 -9.12
C ASP A 221 -2.04 -5.49 -8.93
N PRO A 222 -1.15 -4.87 -8.14
CA PRO A 222 0.15 -5.43 -7.84
C PRO A 222 0.05 -6.62 -6.88
N ARG A 223 1.02 -7.52 -6.95
CA ARG A 223 1.05 -8.75 -6.17
C ARG A 223 2.43 -8.99 -5.58
N VAL A 224 2.47 -9.64 -4.43
CA VAL A 224 3.71 -9.96 -3.73
C VAL A 224 3.67 -11.37 -3.17
N TRP A 225 4.81 -12.04 -3.25
CA TRP A 225 5.02 -13.36 -2.65
C TRP A 225 6.34 -13.40 -1.89
N ARG A 226 6.34 -14.05 -0.72
CA ARG A 226 7.56 -14.38 0.03
C ARG A 226 8.17 -15.67 -0.51
N VAL A 227 9.50 -15.70 -0.60
CA VAL A 227 10.29 -16.85 -1.07
C VAL A 227 10.91 -17.61 0.10
N GLU A 228 10.67 -18.91 0.17
CA GLU A 228 11.18 -19.81 1.20
C GLU A 228 11.68 -21.13 0.58
N SER A 229 12.90 -21.16 0.03
CA SER A 229 13.43 -22.32 -0.73
C SER A 229 13.54 -23.62 0.06
N ASN A 230 13.50 -23.56 1.39
CA ASN A 230 13.57 -24.71 2.29
C ASN A 230 12.22 -25.42 2.49
N ARG A 231 11.11 -24.89 1.96
CA ARG A 231 9.76 -25.44 2.15
C ARG A 231 9.26 -26.37 1.04
N GLY A 232 10.09 -26.73 0.06
CA GLY A 232 9.70 -27.66 -0.99
C GLY A 232 8.54 -27.12 -1.84
N GLU A 233 7.36 -27.74 -1.80
CA GLU A 233 6.18 -27.32 -2.58
C GLU A 233 5.65 -25.94 -2.15
N ASP A 234 5.81 -25.56 -0.87
CA ASP A 234 5.39 -24.26 -0.33
C ASP A 234 6.51 -23.20 -0.41
N SER A 235 7.38 -23.30 -1.41
CA SER A 235 8.52 -22.37 -1.55
C SER A 235 8.12 -20.92 -1.85
N ILE A 236 6.84 -20.67 -2.16
CA ILE A 236 6.30 -19.36 -2.49
C ILE A 236 4.99 -19.14 -1.75
N CYS A 237 4.96 -18.15 -0.86
CA CYS A 237 3.78 -17.81 -0.06
C CYS A 237 3.22 -16.46 -0.50
N PHE A 238 1.93 -16.40 -0.84
CA PHE A 238 1.27 -15.12 -1.15
C PHE A 238 1.25 -14.22 0.08
N VAL A 239 1.57 -12.94 -0.11
CA VAL A 239 1.55 -11.92 0.93
C VAL A 239 0.38 -10.97 0.64
N SER A 240 -0.60 -10.94 1.54
CA SER A 240 -1.78 -10.08 1.40
C SER A 240 -1.46 -8.61 1.70
N SER A 241 -0.51 -8.36 2.60
CA SER A 241 -0.10 -7.05 3.10
C SER A 241 1.30 -7.13 3.73
N PHE A 242 2.17 -6.18 3.43
CA PHE A 242 3.49 -6.02 4.08
C PHE A 242 3.36 -5.79 5.58
N ALA A 243 2.31 -5.09 6.04
CA ALA A 243 2.07 -4.84 7.47
C ALA A 243 1.74 -6.11 8.30
N SER A 244 1.43 -7.22 7.62
CA SER A 244 1.20 -8.53 8.24
C SER A 244 2.45 -9.41 8.34
N GLU A 245 3.52 -9.03 7.64
CA GLU A 245 4.78 -9.76 7.63
C GLU A 245 5.56 -9.54 8.93
N LYS A 246 6.01 -10.62 9.56
CA LYS A 246 6.72 -10.56 10.84
C LYS A 246 8.20 -10.21 10.68
N ASN A 247 8.86 -10.78 9.67
CA ASN A 247 10.30 -10.68 9.47
C ASN A 247 10.62 -10.18 8.05
N LEU A 248 10.21 -8.94 7.74
CA LEU A 248 10.47 -8.29 6.44
C LEU A 248 11.97 -8.26 6.11
N SER A 249 12.81 -7.96 7.09
CA SER A 249 14.26 -7.82 6.90
C SER A 249 15.00 -9.15 6.67
N GLU A 250 14.43 -10.29 7.06
CA GLU A 250 15.03 -11.63 6.91
C GLU A 250 14.58 -12.38 5.64
N SER A 251 13.63 -11.80 4.92
CA SER A 251 12.92 -12.47 3.83
C SER A 251 13.29 -11.92 2.45
N VAL A 252 13.06 -12.74 1.42
CA VAL A 252 13.11 -12.32 0.02
C VAL A 252 11.70 -12.34 -0.54
N TYR A 253 11.34 -11.31 -1.30
CA TYR A 253 10.02 -11.18 -1.91
C TYR A 253 10.12 -11.02 -3.42
N VAL A 254 9.18 -11.61 -4.14
CA VAL A 254 8.93 -11.33 -5.56
C VAL A 254 7.71 -10.43 -5.64
N ILE A 255 7.85 -9.29 -6.30
CA ILE A 255 6.83 -8.27 -6.46
C ILE A 255 6.52 -8.12 -7.95
N ASP A 256 5.24 -8.26 -8.31
CA ASP A 256 4.71 -8.02 -9.65
C ASP A 256 3.95 -6.69 -9.66
N CYS A 257 4.55 -5.67 -10.27
CA CYS A 257 3.96 -4.34 -10.50
C CYS A 257 3.39 -4.22 -11.93
N ILE A 258 3.14 -5.35 -12.60
CA ILE A 258 2.52 -5.46 -13.94
C ILE A 258 3.37 -4.94 -15.11
N TRP A 259 4.15 -3.90 -14.97
CA TRP A 259 5.08 -3.48 -16.03
C TRP A 259 6.54 -3.64 -15.62
N GLU A 260 6.77 -3.92 -14.34
CA GLU A 260 8.06 -4.23 -13.77
C GLU A 260 7.89 -5.33 -12.71
N PHE A 261 8.97 -6.08 -12.50
CA PHE A 261 9.08 -7.01 -11.39
C PHE A 261 10.24 -6.60 -10.50
N PHE A 262 10.07 -6.77 -9.20
CA PHE A 262 11.13 -6.55 -8.22
C PHE A 262 11.36 -7.82 -7.41
N VAL A 263 12.62 -8.19 -7.25
CA VAL A 263 13.06 -9.10 -6.19
C VAL A 263 13.55 -8.24 -5.04
N LEU A 264 12.72 -8.07 -4.01
CA LEU A 264 13.07 -7.31 -2.81
C LEU A 264 13.81 -8.24 -1.84
N VAL A 265 15.04 -7.90 -1.51
CA VAL A 265 15.90 -8.66 -0.62
C VAL A 265 16.03 -7.90 0.70
N GLY A 266 15.50 -8.49 1.77
CA GLY A 266 15.65 -7.95 3.12
C GLY A 266 17.12 -7.82 3.54
N LYS A 267 17.41 -6.86 4.40
CA LYS A 267 18.76 -6.55 4.91
C LYS A 267 19.50 -7.77 5.46
N GLN A 268 18.80 -8.61 6.22
CA GLN A 268 19.34 -9.85 6.80
C GLN A 268 19.21 -11.05 5.84
N ALA A 269 18.47 -10.91 4.73
CA ALA A 269 18.33 -11.92 3.69
C ALA A 269 19.42 -11.87 2.62
N ARG A 270 20.36 -10.90 2.68
CA ARG A 270 21.37 -10.65 1.64
C ARG A 270 22.25 -11.89 1.35
N GLY A 271 22.54 -12.69 2.36
CA GLY A 271 23.30 -13.94 2.25
C GLY A 271 22.47 -15.15 1.80
N HIS A 272 21.14 -15.06 1.72
CA HIS A 272 20.24 -16.16 1.37
C HIS A 272 20.24 -16.46 -0.15
N ARG A 273 21.40 -16.87 -0.68
CA ARG A 273 21.65 -17.07 -2.12
C ARG A 273 20.61 -17.94 -2.81
N GLN A 274 20.12 -19.00 -2.14
CA GLN A 274 19.11 -19.90 -2.69
C GLN A 274 17.75 -19.20 -2.86
N ASN A 275 17.29 -18.45 -1.84
CA ASN A 275 16.04 -17.68 -1.91
C ASN A 275 16.14 -16.57 -2.96
N ILE A 276 17.25 -15.84 -3.00
CA ILE A 276 17.46 -14.76 -3.99
C ILE A 276 17.44 -15.34 -5.41
N ARG A 277 18.16 -16.45 -5.65
CA ARG A 277 18.17 -17.11 -6.96
C ARG A 277 16.79 -17.60 -7.36
N LEU A 278 16.07 -18.27 -6.46
CA LEU A 278 14.70 -18.74 -6.72
C LEU A 278 13.76 -17.57 -7.05
N GLY A 279 13.80 -16.48 -6.28
CA GLY A 279 13.01 -15.29 -6.54
C GLY A 279 13.31 -14.66 -7.91
N LEU A 280 14.59 -14.59 -8.29
CA LEU A 280 15.02 -14.08 -9.58
C LEU A 280 14.58 -14.97 -10.74
N ASP A 281 14.74 -16.29 -10.61
CA ASP A 281 14.27 -17.27 -11.60
C ASP A 281 12.75 -17.16 -11.80
N ILE A 282 11.99 -16.97 -10.72
CA ILE A 282 10.54 -16.77 -10.79
C ILE A 282 10.19 -15.47 -11.51
N ALA A 283 10.78 -14.34 -11.11
CA ALA A 283 10.51 -13.05 -11.71
C ALA A 283 10.84 -13.02 -13.20
N LEU A 284 11.99 -13.59 -13.61
CA LEU A 284 12.39 -13.73 -15.01
C LEU A 284 11.43 -14.61 -15.81
N ASN A 285 10.99 -15.74 -15.24
CA ASN A 285 10.01 -16.62 -15.88
C ASN A 285 8.64 -15.95 -16.01
N LEU A 286 8.21 -15.18 -15.01
CA LEU A 286 6.97 -14.40 -15.06
C LEU A 286 7.05 -13.34 -16.16
N SER A 287 8.11 -12.53 -16.18
CA SER A 287 8.37 -11.53 -17.23
C SER A 287 8.33 -12.15 -18.63
N LYS A 288 9.00 -13.28 -18.83
CA LYS A 288 8.97 -14.00 -20.10
C LYS A 288 7.56 -14.45 -20.48
N LYS A 289 6.79 -15.04 -19.55
CA LYS A 289 5.43 -15.53 -19.79
C LYS A 289 4.46 -14.41 -20.18
N VAL A 290 4.56 -13.26 -19.52
CA VAL A 290 3.64 -12.13 -19.75
C VAL A 290 4.06 -11.24 -20.92
N SER A 291 5.30 -11.33 -21.40
CA SER A 291 5.82 -10.51 -22.50
C SER A 291 4.98 -10.59 -23.79
N ALA A 292 4.33 -11.73 -24.04
CA ALA A 292 3.45 -11.92 -25.20
C ALA A 292 2.15 -11.09 -25.13
N TYR A 293 1.77 -10.63 -23.94
CA TYR A 293 0.52 -9.92 -23.68
C TYR A 293 0.74 -8.48 -23.19
N ARG A 294 2.00 -8.02 -23.15
CA ARG A 294 2.39 -6.69 -22.69
C ARG A 294 3.12 -5.95 -23.82
N PRO A 295 3.11 -4.61 -23.83
CA PRO A 295 3.76 -3.83 -24.90
C PRO A 295 5.29 -4.04 -24.98
N PHE A 296 5.90 -4.49 -23.89
CA PHE A 296 7.30 -4.83 -23.78
C PHE A 296 7.50 -5.94 -22.74
N PRO A 297 8.61 -6.69 -22.77
CA PRO A 297 8.97 -7.61 -21.70
C PRO A 297 9.24 -6.84 -20.41
N PRO A 298 8.48 -7.05 -19.32
CA PRO A 298 8.66 -6.31 -18.08
C PRO A 298 10.07 -6.47 -17.52
N THR A 299 10.68 -5.37 -17.12
CA THR A 299 12.03 -5.38 -16.54
C THR A 299 12.01 -6.07 -15.17
N VAL A 300 13.06 -6.84 -14.86
CA VAL A 300 13.25 -7.46 -13.55
C VAL A 300 14.41 -6.77 -12.84
N HIS A 301 14.10 -6.17 -11.71
CA HIS A 301 15.04 -5.48 -10.83
C HIS A 301 15.26 -6.27 -9.55
N VAL A 302 16.45 -6.16 -8.96
CA VAL A 302 16.73 -6.68 -7.61
C VAL A 302 17.03 -5.51 -6.70
N LEU A 303 16.15 -5.30 -5.72
CA LEU A 303 16.24 -4.21 -4.76
C LEU A 303 16.72 -4.77 -3.42
N VAL A 304 17.86 -4.29 -2.92
CA VAL A 304 18.52 -4.87 -1.74
C VAL A 304 18.51 -3.88 -0.59
N LEU A 305 17.80 -4.20 0.49
CA LEU A 305 17.73 -3.32 1.66
C LEU A 305 19.03 -3.35 2.49
N PRO A 306 19.41 -2.26 3.17
CA PRO A 306 18.73 -0.97 3.18
C PRO A 306 18.91 -0.21 1.85
N SER A 307 17.86 0.48 1.41
CA SER A 307 17.79 1.23 0.15
C SER A 307 16.63 2.21 0.17
N GLN A 308 16.76 3.33 -0.52
CA GLN A 308 15.57 4.06 -0.99
C GLN A 308 14.74 3.17 -1.93
N LEU A 309 13.43 3.37 -1.94
CA LEU A 309 12.51 2.68 -2.84
C LEU A 309 12.26 3.54 -4.08
N PRO A 310 12.29 2.96 -5.30
CA PRO A 310 11.75 3.63 -6.47
C PRO A 310 10.31 4.09 -6.21
N LEU A 311 9.98 5.33 -6.56
CA LEU A 311 8.66 5.91 -6.26
C LEU A 311 7.52 5.10 -6.90
N ASP A 312 7.70 4.64 -8.14
CA ASP A 312 6.74 3.79 -8.83
C ASP A 312 6.49 2.47 -8.09
N LEU A 313 7.53 1.83 -7.54
CA LEU A 313 7.37 0.63 -6.69
C LEU A 313 6.61 0.97 -5.41
N ARG A 314 7.03 2.03 -4.71
CA ARG A 314 6.45 2.42 -3.40
C ARG A 314 4.95 2.67 -3.51
N LEU A 315 4.51 3.40 -4.54
CA LEU A 315 3.12 3.84 -4.69
C LEU A 315 2.16 2.77 -5.21
N ASN A 316 2.67 1.65 -5.75
CA ASN A 316 1.85 0.48 -6.09
C ASN A 316 1.06 -0.06 -4.87
N PHE A 317 1.64 0.01 -3.67
CA PHE A 317 1.06 -0.56 -2.45
C PHE A 317 0.60 0.52 -1.47
N ARG A 318 -0.43 0.23 -0.67
CA ARG A 318 -0.91 1.14 0.38
C ARG A 318 -0.02 1.07 1.63
N ASP A 319 0.58 -0.08 1.89
CA ASP A 319 1.28 -0.43 3.12
C ASP A 319 2.79 -0.64 2.96
N LEU A 320 3.34 -0.39 1.77
CA LEU A 320 4.78 -0.44 1.53
C LEU A 320 5.46 0.82 2.10
N ASN A 321 5.85 0.72 3.37
CA ASN A 321 6.48 1.80 4.13
C ASN A 321 8.01 1.68 4.05
N GLU A 322 8.66 2.70 3.49
CA GLU A 322 10.10 2.78 3.31
C GLU A 322 10.88 2.81 4.64
N GLY A 323 10.37 3.52 5.66
CA GLY A 323 10.97 3.56 7.00
C GLY A 323 10.99 2.17 7.64
N LEU A 324 9.85 1.48 7.65
CA LEU A 324 9.75 0.13 8.22
C LEU A 324 10.67 -0.89 7.52
N LEU A 325 10.85 -0.77 6.20
CA LEU A 325 11.76 -1.64 5.45
C LEU A 325 13.24 -1.36 5.72
N ASN A 326 13.57 -0.13 6.15
CA ASN A 326 14.93 0.31 6.41
C ASN A 326 15.26 0.43 7.91
N ASP A 327 14.47 -0.18 8.80
CA ASP A 327 14.62 -0.04 10.26
C ASP A 327 14.63 1.44 10.72
N GLU A 328 13.85 2.29 10.06
CA GLU A 328 13.77 3.75 10.23
C GLU A 328 15.06 4.54 9.86
N ASP A 329 16.08 3.87 9.30
CA ASP A 329 17.32 4.49 8.80
C ASP A 329 17.35 4.42 7.26
N ILE A 330 16.61 5.32 6.61
CA ILE A 330 16.52 5.36 5.14
C ILE A 330 17.83 5.93 4.57
N PRO A 331 18.55 5.18 3.72
CA PRO A 331 19.80 5.66 3.14
C PRO A 331 19.57 6.77 2.10
N ASP A 332 20.66 7.42 1.69
CA ASP A 332 20.68 8.46 0.65
C ASP A 332 20.81 7.91 -0.79
N HIS A 333 20.76 6.59 -0.95
CA HIS A 333 20.97 5.91 -2.23
C HIS A 333 19.97 4.78 -2.47
N MET A 334 19.85 4.38 -3.74
CA MET A 334 19.14 3.17 -4.15
C MET A 334 20.13 2.03 -4.43
N ASN A 335 19.95 0.90 -3.75
CA ASN A 335 20.69 -0.33 -3.96
C ASN A 335 19.89 -1.26 -4.88
N ILE A 336 19.84 -0.89 -6.15
CA ILE A 336 19.12 -1.60 -7.20
C ILE A 336 20.10 -2.21 -8.20
N LEU A 337 19.86 -3.47 -8.56
CA LEU A 337 20.64 -4.20 -9.54
C LEU A 337 19.72 -4.64 -10.68
N SER A 338 20.25 -4.63 -11.90
CA SER A 338 19.62 -5.36 -12.99
C SER A 338 19.64 -6.87 -12.71
N SER A 339 18.70 -7.61 -13.29
CA SER A 339 18.72 -9.08 -13.23
C SER A 339 20.04 -9.70 -13.71
N VAL A 340 20.73 -9.07 -14.66
CA VAL A 340 22.04 -9.53 -15.16
C VAL A 340 23.11 -9.37 -14.08
N GLU A 341 23.25 -8.18 -13.50
CA GLU A 341 24.21 -7.91 -12.42
C GLU A 341 23.95 -8.80 -11.20
N ALA A 342 22.69 -9.00 -10.84
CA ALA A 342 22.30 -9.87 -9.74
C ALA A 342 22.72 -11.33 -9.99
N LEU A 343 22.51 -11.86 -11.20
CA LEU A 343 22.97 -13.20 -11.58
C LEU A 343 24.50 -13.31 -11.54
N GLU A 344 25.21 -12.30 -12.04
CA GLU A 344 26.68 -12.27 -11.97
C GLU A 344 27.17 -12.29 -10.51
N HIS A 345 26.56 -11.49 -9.64
CA HIS A 345 26.89 -11.47 -8.21
C HIS A 345 26.67 -12.85 -7.57
N LEU A 346 25.54 -13.51 -7.88
CA LEU A 346 25.20 -14.85 -7.37
C LEU A 346 26.00 -15.99 -8.00
N GLN A 347 26.76 -15.76 -9.08
CA GLN A 347 27.68 -16.74 -9.65
C GLN A 347 29.10 -16.60 -9.08
N ARG A 348 29.46 -15.41 -8.60
CA ARG A 348 30.78 -15.15 -8.01
C ARG A 348 30.90 -15.80 -6.62
N SER A 349 32.06 -16.39 -6.39
CA SER A 349 32.47 -16.98 -5.10
C SER A 349 33.63 -16.22 -4.43
N LYS A 350 34.22 -15.25 -5.13
CA LYS A 350 35.33 -14.41 -4.64
C LYS A 350 35.07 -12.96 -4.98
N TRP A 351 35.39 -12.08 -4.04
CA TRP A 351 35.25 -10.64 -4.18
C TRP A 351 36.58 -9.94 -3.85
N ASP A 352 36.83 -8.82 -4.51
CA ASP A 352 37.91 -7.92 -4.11
C ASP A 352 37.60 -7.33 -2.73
N MET A 353 38.59 -7.31 -1.84
CA MET A 353 38.48 -6.78 -0.48
C MET A 353 37.98 -5.33 -0.46
N THR A 354 38.27 -4.55 -1.51
CA THR A 354 37.76 -3.17 -1.62
C THR A 354 36.23 -3.10 -1.63
N ARG A 355 35.56 -4.06 -2.29
CA ARG A 355 34.09 -4.18 -2.36
C ARG A 355 33.45 -4.73 -1.10
N LEU A 356 34.25 -5.23 -0.16
CA LEU A 356 33.80 -5.76 1.12
C LEU A 356 34.00 -4.76 2.28
N ARG A 357 34.54 -3.57 2.00
CA ARG A 357 34.79 -2.54 3.03
C ARG A 357 33.53 -1.87 3.54
N ASP A 358 32.54 -1.69 2.67
CA ASP A 358 31.27 -1.08 3.04
C ASP A 358 30.26 -2.18 3.38
N GLU A 359 30.06 -2.39 4.67
CA GLU A 359 29.12 -3.36 5.23
C GLU A 359 27.66 -3.10 4.81
N ARG A 360 27.31 -1.84 4.47
CA ARG A 360 25.97 -1.47 4.03
C ARG A 360 25.74 -1.77 2.54
N MET A 361 26.82 -1.91 1.77
CA MET A 361 26.80 -2.07 0.31
C MET A 361 27.56 -3.32 -0.17
N LEU A 362 27.54 -4.39 0.63
CA LEU A 362 28.15 -5.66 0.26
C LEU A 362 27.63 -6.21 -1.07
N PRO A 363 28.35 -7.05 -1.80
CA PRO A 363 27.78 -7.68 -2.98
C PRO A 363 26.56 -8.55 -2.66
N LEU A 364 25.65 -8.72 -3.64
CA LEU A 364 24.46 -9.57 -3.48
C LEU A 364 24.88 -11.03 -3.25
N GLY A 365 24.28 -11.71 -2.27
CA GLY A 365 24.64 -13.08 -1.91
C GLY A 365 25.86 -13.18 -0.98
N VAL A 366 26.25 -12.06 -0.34
CA VAL A 366 27.28 -11.97 0.70
C VAL A 366 26.64 -11.29 1.91
N ASP A 367 26.87 -11.82 3.10
CA ASP A 367 26.50 -11.19 4.37
C ASP A 367 27.73 -11.02 5.28
N LEU A 368 27.54 -10.38 6.44
CA LEU A 368 28.62 -10.11 7.40
C LEU A 368 29.33 -11.36 7.91
N SER A 369 28.67 -12.52 7.96
CA SER A 369 29.31 -13.78 8.39
C SER A 369 30.31 -14.33 7.37
N HIS A 370 30.28 -13.82 6.14
CA HIS A 370 31.21 -14.20 5.07
C HIS A 370 32.45 -13.31 5.02
N ILE A 371 32.52 -12.25 5.83
CA ILE A 371 33.67 -11.34 5.90
C ILE A 371 34.62 -11.87 6.98
N PRO A 372 35.93 -12.03 6.68
CA PRO A 372 36.91 -12.59 7.60
C PRO A 372 37.25 -11.71 8.80
#